data_AF-A0A2V6E7P1-F1
#
_entry.id   AF-A0A2V6E7P1-F1
#
_cell.length_a   1.000
_cell.length_b   1.000
_cell.length_c   1.000
_cell.angle_alpha   90.00
_cell.angle_beta   90.00
_cell.angle_gamma   90.00
#
_symmetry.space_group_name_H-M   'P 1'
#
loop_
_entity.id
_entity.type
_entity.pdbx_description
1 polymer ?
#
loop_
_entity_poly.entity_id
_entity_poly.type
_entity_poly.pdbx_seq_one_letter_code
_entity_poly.pdbx_strand_id
1 'polypeptide(L)'
;MSVFFYIGLAGLAVSLCDYWMADSYALSSREIFATGLVIGIFAGVWLSGFSNHLIRAKLVREERKALALAVRWIPAIPDNPDLALSKVPPKVIAEKASALSKHDALRPCFVSPSLVSTVRQIPPHADSPAGRLTTARFGDDHRLLLTGMAWLPYRNARADCVVVGYVNSEDRLTPFTVFKPTYDQENVKRRFDLKHLPPNGFAASIDSENIPMGDFILRAWAVDLRAERAFPMAGVIAMQ
;
A
#
# COMPACT_ATOMS: atom_id res chain seq x y z
N MET A 1 -25.66 -1.20 7.77
CA MET A 1 -25.86 -2.48 7.06
C MET A 1 -25.99 -3.68 8.01
N SER A 2 -26.26 -3.51 9.31
CA SER A 2 -26.56 -4.63 10.23
C SER A 2 -28.07 -4.90 10.37
N VAL A 3 -28.90 -3.87 10.26
CA VAL A 3 -30.36 -3.96 10.49
C VAL A 3 -31.05 -4.89 9.49
N PHE A 4 -30.70 -4.82 8.20
CA PHE A 4 -31.27 -5.71 7.17
C PHE A 4 -30.89 -7.18 7.36
N PHE A 5 -29.71 -7.46 7.95
CA PHE A 5 -29.30 -8.82 8.28
C PHE A 5 -30.16 -9.40 9.41
N TYR A 6 -30.43 -8.61 10.46
CA TYR A 6 -31.30 -9.04 11.55
C TYR A 6 -32.75 -9.22 11.11
N ILE A 7 -33.26 -8.35 10.22
CA ILE A 7 -34.61 -8.49 9.65
C ILE A 7 -34.72 -9.76 8.81
N GLY A 8 -33.71 -10.04 7.96
CA GLY A 8 -33.66 -11.26 7.16
C GLY A 8 -33.57 -12.52 8.02
N LEU A 9 -32.72 -12.51 9.04
CA LEU A 9 -32.56 -13.64 9.99
C LEU A 9 -33.83 -13.87 10.81
N ALA A 10 -34.49 -12.80 11.26
CA ALA A 10 -35.77 -12.88 11.97
C ALA A 10 -36.88 -13.44 11.08
N GLY A 11 -36.97 -13.01 9.82
CA GLY A 11 -37.93 -13.57 8.86
C GLY A 11 -37.69 -15.05 8.56
N LEU A 12 -36.42 -15.46 8.45
CA LEU A 12 -36.03 -16.87 8.26
C LEU A 12 -36.36 -17.72 9.50
N ALA A 13 -36.08 -17.20 10.70
CA ALA A 13 -36.40 -17.86 11.95
C ALA A 13 -37.91 -18.03 12.16
N VAL A 14 -38.71 -17.01 11.83
CA VAL A 14 -40.18 -17.09 11.88
C VAL A 14 -40.70 -18.11 10.87
N SER A 15 -40.21 -18.08 9.62
CA SER A 15 -40.60 -19.06 8.60
C SER A 15 -40.23 -20.51 8.97
N LEU A 16 -39.09 -20.71 9.64
CA LEU A 16 -38.66 -22.03 10.12
C LEU A 16 -39.45 -22.47 11.35
N CYS A 17 -39.82 -21.56 12.26
CA CYS A 17 -40.68 -21.85 13.40
C CYS A 17 -42.10 -22.24 12.95
N ASP A 18 -42.69 -21.51 12.00
CA ASP A 18 -44.00 -21.84 11.45
C ASP A 18 -43.97 -23.18 10.70
N TYR A 19 -42.85 -23.50 10.03
CA TYR A 19 -42.60 -24.79 9.39
C TYR A 19 -42.51 -25.95 10.39
N TRP A 20 -41.87 -25.75 11.54
CA TRP A 20 -41.71 -26.78 12.58
C TRP A 20 -42.98 -27.03 13.39
N MET A 21 -43.87 -26.03 13.50
CA MET A 21 -45.17 -26.18 14.17
C MET A 21 -46.27 -26.75 13.26
N ALA A 22 -46.13 -26.66 11.93
CA ALA A 22 -47.09 -27.17 10.96
C ALA A 22 -46.76 -28.61 10.53
N ASP A 23 -46.88 -29.56 11.46
CA ASP A 23 -46.42 -30.95 11.35
C ASP A 23 -47.23 -31.85 10.38
N SER A 24 -47.89 -31.32 9.33
CA SER A 24 -48.81 -32.17 8.53
C SER A 24 -49.19 -31.70 7.11
N TYR A 25 -48.34 -31.00 6.36
CA TYR A 25 -48.60 -30.76 4.93
C TYR A 25 -47.40 -31.15 4.05
N ALA A 26 -47.64 -32.09 3.13
CA ALA A 26 -46.72 -32.40 2.05
C ALA A 26 -46.55 -31.14 1.18
N LEU A 27 -45.39 -30.49 1.31
CA LEU A 27 -45.03 -29.27 0.58
C LEU A 27 -45.26 -29.44 -0.92
N SER A 28 -45.95 -28.48 -1.53
CA SER A 28 -45.95 -28.40 -2.99
C SER A 28 -44.54 -28.05 -3.46
N SER A 29 -44.09 -28.61 -4.59
CA SER A 29 -42.76 -28.34 -5.17
C SER A 29 -42.46 -26.84 -5.34
N ARG A 30 -43.51 -26.02 -5.43
CA ARG A 30 -43.46 -24.56 -5.57
C ARG A 30 -43.01 -23.83 -4.29
N GLU A 31 -43.33 -24.34 -3.10
CA GLU A 31 -42.94 -23.75 -1.82
C GLU A 31 -41.48 -24.08 -1.46
N ILE A 32 -41.04 -25.29 -1.79
CA ILE A 32 -39.63 -25.70 -1.69
C ILE A 32 -38.76 -24.85 -2.63
N PHE A 33 -39.25 -24.61 -3.85
CA PHE A 33 -38.55 -23.75 -4.80
C PHE A 33 -38.46 -22.29 -4.32
N ALA A 34 -39.55 -21.73 -3.78
CA ALA A 34 -39.58 -20.36 -3.29
C ALA A 34 -38.63 -20.16 -2.09
N THR A 35 -38.64 -21.07 -1.12
CA THR A 35 -37.73 -21.02 0.04
C THR A 35 -36.27 -21.16 -0.38
N GLY A 36 -35.96 -22.10 -1.29
CA GLY A 36 -34.62 -22.25 -1.88
C GLY A 36 -34.14 -20.99 -2.60
N LEU A 37 -35.03 -20.31 -3.34
CA LEU A 37 -34.71 -19.09 -4.06
C LEU A 37 -34.42 -17.91 -3.11
N VAL A 38 -35.18 -17.76 -2.03
CA VAL A 38 -34.93 -16.74 -0.99
C VAL A 38 -33.59 -16.97 -0.30
N ILE A 39 -33.29 -18.21 0.09
CA ILE A 39 -32.00 -18.58 0.70
C ILE A 39 -30.85 -18.33 -0.28
N GLY A 40 -31.01 -18.69 -1.55
CA GLY A 40 -30.01 -18.47 -2.59
C GLY A 40 -29.69 -17.00 -2.82
N ILE A 41 -30.72 -16.15 -2.92
CA ILE A 41 -30.55 -14.69 -3.06
C ILE A 41 -29.87 -14.11 -1.80
N PHE A 42 -30.31 -14.52 -0.61
CA PHE A 42 -29.71 -14.07 0.64
C PHE A 42 -28.23 -14.44 0.74
N ALA A 43 -27.89 -15.71 0.45
CA ALA A 43 -26.50 -16.18 0.45
C ALA A 43 -25.65 -15.44 -0.59
N GLY A 44 -26.19 -15.16 -1.79
CA GLY A 44 -25.50 -14.40 -2.83
C GLY A 44 -25.20 -12.95 -2.41
N VAL A 45 -26.19 -12.25 -1.85
CA VAL A 45 -26.02 -10.89 -1.33
C VAL A 45 -25.04 -10.87 -0.15
N TRP A 46 -25.13 -11.84 0.75
CA TRP A 46 -24.22 -11.98 1.89
C TRP A 46 -22.77 -12.22 1.44
N LEU A 47 -22.53 -13.18 0.52
CA LEU A 47 -21.20 -13.45 -0.01
C LEU A 47 -20.62 -12.23 -0.72
N SER A 48 -21.43 -11.52 -1.53
CA SER A 48 -21.00 -10.32 -2.23
C SER A 48 -20.64 -9.20 -1.25
N GLY A 49 -21.49 -8.94 -0.25
CA GLY A 49 -21.23 -7.96 0.81
C GLY A 49 -19.99 -8.31 1.61
N PHE A 50 -19.85 -9.56 2.03
CA PHE A 50 -18.70 -10.05 2.80
C PHE A 50 -17.39 -9.95 2.00
N SER A 51 -17.41 -10.35 0.73
CA SER A 51 -16.27 -10.23 -0.18
C SER A 51 -15.82 -8.77 -0.32
N ASN A 52 -16.77 -7.86 -0.56
CA ASN A 52 -16.48 -6.43 -0.65
C ASN A 52 -15.92 -5.85 0.66
N HIS A 53 -16.44 -6.31 1.80
CA HIS A 53 -15.91 -5.92 3.12
C HIS A 53 -14.48 -6.43 3.35
N LEU A 54 -14.17 -7.67 2.94
CA LEU A 54 -12.82 -8.22 3.03
C LEU A 54 -11.83 -7.45 2.14
N ILE A 55 -12.22 -7.14 0.90
CA ILE A 55 -11.41 -6.35 -0.02
C ILE A 55 -11.13 -4.97 0.58
N ARG A 56 -12.16 -4.29 1.10
CA ARG A 56 -12.03 -2.98 1.73
C ARG A 56 -11.16 -3.03 2.98
N ALA A 57 -11.32 -4.06 3.82
CA ALA A 57 -10.51 -4.24 5.03
C ALA A 57 -9.03 -4.44 4.69
N LYS A 58 -8.73 -5.20 3.63
CA LYS A 58 -7.36 -5.39 3.13
C LYS A 58 -6.77 -4.06 2.64
N LEU A 59 -7.52 -3.31 1.85
CA LEU A 59 -7.08 -2.01 1.30
C LEU A 59 -6.79 -1.00 2.43
N VAL A 60 -7.71 -0.84 3.39
CA VAL A 60 -7.50 0.05 4.55
C VAL A 60 -6.29 -0.38 5.38
N ARG A 61 -6.04 -1.69 5.50
CA ARG A 61 -4.86 -2.20 6.20
C ARG A 61 -3.57 -1.87 5.46
N GLU A 62 -3.57 -1.88 4.13
CA GLU A 62 -2.42 -1.51 3.31
C GLU A 62 -2.15 -0.01 3.36
N GLU A 63 -3.18 0.83 3.23
CA GLU A 63 -3.10 2.28 3.41
C GLU A 63 -2.55 2.65 4.78
N ARG A 64 -3.03 2.01 5.86
CA ARG A 64 -2.49 2.24 7.21
C ARG A 64 -1.03 1.87 7.33
N LYS A 65 -0.56 0.84 6.63
CA LYS A 65 0.87 0.46 6.62
C LYS A 65 1.70 1.46 5.83
N ALA A 66 1.20 1.94 4.69
CA ALA A 66 1.85 2.98 3.89
C ALA A 66 1.95 4.30 4.68
N LEU A 67 0.85 4.73 5.29
CA LEU A 67 0.82 5.90 6.16
C LEU A 67 1.76 5.76 7.36
N ALA A 68 1.74 4.61 8.04
CA ALA A 68 2.65 4.36 9.15
C ALA A 68 4.12 4.41 8.71
N LEU A 69 4.44 3.87 7.53
CA LEU A 69 5.77 3.96 6.94
C LEU A 69 6.15 5.42 6.65
N ALA A 70 5.29 6.18 5.98
CA ALA A 70 5.51 7.59 5.69
C ALA A 70 5.76 8.41 6.96
N VAL A 71 4.97 8.16 8.02
CA VAL A 71 5.14 8.82 9.33
C VAL A 71 6.54 8.57 9.92
N ARG A 72 7.07 7.34 9.84
CA ARG A 72 8.43 7.04 10.33
C ARG A 72 9.51 7.84 9.61
N TRP A 73 9.26 8.16 8.34
CA TRP A 73 10.21 8.81 7.45
C TRP A 73 10.04 10.33 7.34
N ILE A 74 9.11 10.95 8.09
CA ILE A 74 8.90 12.41 8.13
C ILE A 74 10.21 13.20 8.30
N PRO A 75 11.19 12.80 9.14
CA PRO A 75 12.45 13.55 9.26
C PRO A 75 13.29 13.59 7.98
N ALA A 76 13.16 12.59 7.10
CA ALA A 76 13.87 12.55 5.82
C ALA A 76 13.02 13.09 4.66
N ILE A 77 11.72 12.78 4.67
CA ILE A 77 10.74 13.02 3.60
C ILE A 77 9.48 13.62 4.24
N PRO A 78 9.48 14.90 4.62
CA PRO A 78 8.35 15.54 5.30
C PRO A 78 7.09 15.61 4.42
N ASP A 79 7.29 15.72 3.11
CA ASP A 79 6.22 15.85 2.12
C ASP A 79 5.95 14.53 1.39
N ASN A 80 6.11 13.38 2.06
CA ASN A 80 5.85 12.09 1.42
C ASN A 80 4.39 12.02 0.90
N PRO A 81 4.14 11.62 -0.36
CA PRO A 81 2.80 11.56 -0.94
C PRO A 81 1.82 10.65 -0.18
N ASP A 82 2.30 9.59 0.46
CA ASP A 82 1.47 8.67 1.25
C ASP A 82 0.92 9.32 2.54
N LEU A 83 1.41 10.50 2.95
CA LEU A 83 0.84 11.25 4.09
C LEU A 83 -0.56 11.81 3.77
N ALA A 84 -0.83 12.09 2.49
CA ALA A 84 -2.13 12.57 2.04
C ALA A 84 -3.25 11.53 2.20
N LEU A 85 -2.91 10.24 2.38
CA LEU A 85 -3.87 9.16 2.64
C LEU A 85 -4.70 9.38 3.91
N SER A 86 -4.19 10.17 4.87
CA SER A 86 -4.86 10.41 6.15
C SER A 86 -6.07 11.37 6.06
N LYS A 87 -6.30 12.02 4.91
CA LYS A 87 -7.24 13.15 4.73
C LYS A 87 -6.92 14.38 5.59
N VAL A 88 -5.81 14.35 6.33
CA VAL A 88 -5.30 15.46 7.12
C VAL A 88 -4.11 16.05 6.35
N PRO A 89 -3.94 17.39 6.31
CA PRO A 89 -2.80 17.99 5.65
C PRO A 89 -1.46 17.43 6.19
N PRO A 90 -0.50 17.05 5.32
CA PRO A 90 0.79 16.46 5.74
C PRO A 90 1.53 17.26 6.80
N LYS A 91 1.51 18.60 6.69
CA LYS A 91 2.13 19.52 7.66
C LYS A 91 1.62 19.32 9.09
N VAL A 92 0.30 19.15 9.27
CA VAL A 92 -0.32 18.93 10.59
C VAL A 92 0.11 17.57 11.16
N ILE A 93 0.28 16.56 10.30
CA ILE A 93 0.77 15.24 10.70
C ILE A 93 2.22 15.35 11.17
N ALA A 94 3.07 16.05 10.40
CA ALA A 94 4.47 16.26 10.74
C ALA A 94 4.66 17.01 12.06
N GLU A 95 3.88 18.07 12.30
CA GLU A 95 3.89 18.81 13.56
C GLU A 95 3.49 17.94 14.75
N LYS A 96 2.37 17.20 14.63
CA LYS A 96 1.88 16.29 15.69
C LYS A 96 2.85 15.14 15.94
N ALA A 97 3.38 14.53 14.88
CA ALA A 97 4.35 13.44 15.00
C ALA A 97 5.63 13.92 15.69
N SER A 98 6.10 15.11 15.34
CA SER A 98 7.27 15.72 15.99
C SER A 98 7.02 16.02 17.47
N ALA A 99 5.83 16.54 17.82
CA ALA A 99 5.45 16.77 19.21
C ALA A 99 5.39 15.46 20.01
N LEU A 100 4.76 14.41 19.45
CA LEU A 100 4.71 13.09 20.08
C LEU A 100 6.10 12.46 20.22
N SER A 101 6.98 12.63 19.24
CA SER A 101 8.34 12.10 19.29
C SER A 101 9.18 12.76 20.39
N LYS A 102 9.00 14.06 20.65
CA LYS A 102 9.69 14.78 21.75
C LYS A 102 9.35 14.21 23.13
N HIS A 103 8.18 13.60 23.27
CA HIS A 103 7.71 12.98 24.51
C HIS A 103 7.79 11.44 24.49
N ASP A 104 8.51 10.85 23.53
CA ASP A 104 8.58 9.39 23.29
C ASP A 104 7.21 8.68 23.21
N ALA A 105 6.18 9.42 22.80
CA ALA A 105 4.81 8.94 22.65
C ALA A 105 4.47 8.50 21.21
N LEU A 106 5.36 8.78 20.26
CA LEU A 106 5.13 8.45 18.85
C LEU A 106 5.32 6.95 18.60
N ARG A 107 4.29 6.31 18.03
CA ARG A 107 4.35 4.93 17.54
C ARG A 107 3.71 4.83 16.14
N PRO A 108 4.41 4.31 15.11
CA PRO A 108 5.81 3.88 15.14
C PRO A 108 6.80 5.06 15.28
N CYS A 109 7.94 4.83 15.93
CA CYS A 109 8.98 5.84 16.10
C CYS A 109 9.59 6.26 14.75
N PHE A 110 10.12 7.48 14.70
CA PHE A 110 10.92 7.93 13.58
C PHE A 110 12.14 7.03 13.33
N VAL A 111 12.59 7.00 12.09
CA VAL A 111 13.89 6.42 11.75
C VAL A 111 15.02 7.20 12.42
N SER A 112 16.12 6.51 12.73
CA SER A 112 17.27 7.15 13.35
C SER A 112 17.92 8.24 12.47
N PRO A 113 18.52 9.28 13.07
CA PRO A 113 19.22 10.33 12.33
C PRO A 113 20.35 9.82 11.42
N SER A 114 21.00 8.72 11.80
CA SER A 114 22.04 8.06 10.99
C SER A 114 21.47 7.42 9.73
N LEU A 115 20.28 6.82 9.79
CA LEU A 115 19.62 6.30 8.61
C LEU A 115 19.16 7.44 7.69
N VAL A 116 18.66 8.54 8.25
CA VAL A 116 18.29 9.75 7.51
C VAL A 116 19.50 10.34 6.77
N SER A 117 20.65 10.46 7.43
CA SER A 117 21.85 10.98 6.80
C SER A 117 22.35 10.06 5.68
N THR A 118 22.26 8.74 5.87
CA THR A 118 22.66 7.76 4.86
C THR A 118 21.81 7.85 3.60
N VAL A 119 20.48 7.91 3.73
CA VAL A 119 19.60 7.97 2.53
C VAL A 119 19.66 9.30 1.78
N ARG A 120 20.24 10.35 2.38
CA ARG A 120 20.51 11.64 1.70
C ARG A 120 21.81 11.64 0.91
N GLN A 121 22.65 10.61 1.08
CA GLN A 121 23.84 10.42 0.26
C GLN A 121 23.46 9.75 -1.06
N ILE A 122 24.23 10.06 -2.11
CA ILE A 122 24.09 9.38 -3.39
C ILE A 122 24.58 7.94 -3.21
N PRO A 123 23.74 6.93 -3.54
CA PRO A 123 24.18 5.54 -3.45
C PRO A 123 25.30 5.28 -4.47
N PRO A 124 26.37 4.57 -4.08
CA PRO A 124 27.45 4.21 -4.99
C PRO A 124 26.92 3.47 -6.23
N HIS A 125 27.47 3.81 -7.39
CA HIS A 125 27.00 3.41 -8.71
C HIS A 125 27.30 1.94 -9.09
N ALA A 126 27.86 1.14 -8.17
CA ALA A 126 28.27 -0.23 -8.44
C ALA A 126 27.07 -1.19 -8.53
N ASP A 127 27.27 -2.32 -9.23
CA ASP A 127 26.32 -3.44 -9.21
C ASP A 127 26.06 -3.85 -7.76
N SER A 128 24.84 -3.56 -7.30
CA SER A 128 24.46 -3.78 -5.92
C SER A 128 23.63 -5.05 -5.77
N PRO A 129 23.99 -5.93 -4.82
CA PRO A 129 23.17 -7.09 -4.50
C PRO A 129 21.85 -6.72 -3.80
N ALA A 130 21.66 -5.43 -3.46
CA ALA A 130 20.41 -4.93 -2.89
C ALA A 130 19.33 -4.64 -3.94
N GLY A 131 19.64 -4.87 -5.22
CA GLY A 131 18.69 -4.75 -6.33
C GLY A 131 18.92 -3.50 -7.18
N ARG A 132 17.98 -3.23 -8.08
CA ARG A 132 18.11 -2.22 -9.13
C ARG A 132 16.80 -1.49 -9.42
N LEU A 133 16.88 -0.16 -9.53
CA LEU A 133 15.83 0.65 -10.15
C LEU A 133 15.89 0.46 -11.67
N THR A 134 14.80 -0.02 -12.27
CA THR A 134 14.80 -0.49 -13.67
C THR A 134 14.13 0.50 -14.59
N THR A 135 12.93 0.97 -14.26
CA THR A 135 12.22 1.95 -15.08
C THR A 135 11.54 3.02 -14.24
N ALA A 136 11.43 4.22 -14.82
CA ALA A 136 10.63 5.31 -14.33
C ALA A 136 9.89 5.91 -15.53
N ARG A 137 8.58 6.08 -15.44
CA ARG A 137 7.78 6.71 -16.49
C ARG A 137 6.55 7.39 -15.91
N PHE A 138 6.14 8.48 -16.51
CA PHE A 138 4.86 9.10 -16.20
C PHE A 138 3.73 8.36 -16.92
N GLY A 139 2.64 8.11 -16.22
CA GLY A 139 1.38 7.67 -16.82
C GLY A 139 0.53 8.84 -17.30
N ASP A 140 -0.59 8.53 -17.96
CA ASP A 140 -1.57 9.52 -18.42
C ASP A 140 -2.22 10.30 -17.27
N ASP A 141 -2.16 9.77 -16.04
CA ASP A 141 -2.64 10.39 -14.80
C ASP A 141 -1.59 11.28 -14.13
N HIS A 142 -0.50 11.60 -14.83
CA HIS A 142 0.67 12.33 -14.33
C HIS A 142 1.41 11.66 -13.17
N ARG A 143 1.05 10.43 -12.77
CA ARG A 143 1.76 9.71 -11.70
C ARG A 143 3.04 9.09 -12.24
N LEU A 144 4.10 9.14 -11.44
CA LEU A 144 5.35 8.47 -11.73
C LEU A 144 5.25 6.98 -11.38
N LEU A 145 5.33 6.12 -12.38
CA LEU A 145 5.51 4.69 -12.17
C LEU A 145 7.00 4.35 -12.07
N LEU A 146 7.40 3.83 -10.92
CA LEU A 146 8.73 3.25 -10.70
C LEU A 146 8.65 1.73 -10.67
N THR A 147 9.59 1.07 -11.34
CA THR A 147 9.75 -0.38 -11.25
C THR A 147 11.20 -0.76 -10.97
N GLY A 148 11.38 -1.88 -10.28
CA GLY A 148 12.71 -2.38 -9.97
C GLY A 148 12.68 -3.62 -9.12
N MET A 149 13.83 -3.96 -8.54
CA MET A 149 13.98 -5.02 -7.55
C MET A 149 14.68 -4.44 -6.33
N ALA A 150 14.22 -4.77 -5.14
CA ALA A 150 14.83 -4.34 -3.88
C ALA A 150 14.94 -5.51 -2.91
N TRP A 151 16.16 -5.74 -2.40
CA TRP A 151 16.52 -6.93 -1.65
C TRP A 151 17.49 -6.61 -0.50
N LEU A 152 17.44 -7.43 0.54
CA LEU A 152 18.36 -7.40 1.67
C LEU A 152 19.31 -8.61 1.54
N PRO A 153 20.55 -8.41 1.05
CA PRO A 153 21.41 -9.51 0.64
C PRO A 153 21.78 -10.45 1.79
N TYR A 154 22.00 -9.91 2.99
CA TYR A 154 22.39 -10.66 4.19
C TYR A 154 21.27 -11.48 4.82
N ARG A 155 19.99 -11.19 4.50
CA ARG A 155 18.83 -11.94 5.01
C ARG A 155 18.13 -12.76 3.94
N ASN A 156 18.59 -12.66 2.69
CA ASN A 156 17.93 -13.22 1.53
C ASN A 156 16.41 -12.96 1.55
N ALA A 157 16.04 -11.69 1.74
CA ALA A 157 14.64 -11.26 1.86
C ALA A 157 14.39 -9.95 1.11
N ARG A 158 13.11 -9.67 0.80
CA ARG A 158 12.70 -8.36 0.26
C ARG A 158 13.02 -7.25 1.26
N ALA A 159 13.36 -6.07 0.75
CA ALA A 159 13.54 -4.88 1.59
C ALA A 159 12.24 -4.52 2.34
N ASP A 160 12.37 -3.94 3.53
CA ASP A 160 11.22 -3.50 4.32
C ASP A 160 10.56 -2.29 3.65
N CYS A 161 11.38 -1.39 3.11
CA CYS A 161 10.96 -0.28 2.26
C CYS A 161 12.03 0.09 1.24
N VAL A 162 11.62 0.85 0.22
CA VAL A 162 12.50 1.49 -0.76
C VAL A 162 12.34 2.99 -0.60
N VAL A 163 13.46 3.68 -0.48
CA VAL A 163 13.51 5.15 -0.49
C VAL A 163 14.02 5.57 -1.85
N VAL A 164 13.30 6.48 -2.51
CA VAL A 164 13.72 7.04 -3.80
C VAL A 164 13.92 8.53 -3.63
N GLY A 165 15.01 9.01 -4.20
CA GLY A 165 15.37 10.41 -4.25
C GLY A 165 15.78 10.84 -5.65
N TYR A 166 15.84 12.15 -5.84
CA TYR A 166 16.46 12.76 -7.00
C TYR A 166 17.77 13.42 -6.61
N VAL A 167 18.75 13.40 -7.51
CA VAL A 167 20.02 14.13 -7.33
C VAL A 167 19.79 15.57 -7.75
N ASN A 168 20.09 16.51 -6.85
CA ASN A 168 20.00 17.94 -7.11
C ASN A 168 21.32 18.51 -7.65
N SER A 169 21.34 19.81 -7.95
CA SER A 169 22.54 20.53 -8.42
C SER A 169 23.70 20.56 -7.41
N GLU A 170 23.45 20.22 -6.14
CA GLU A 170 24.46 20.15 -5.08
C GLU A 170 25.11 18.76 -4.97
N ASP A 171 24.84 17.86 -5.92
CA ASP A 171 25.28 16.45 -5.90
C ASP A 171 24.87 15.73 -4.60
N ARG A 172 23.67 16.07 -4.11
CA ARG A 172 23.02 15.41 -2.96
C ARG A 172 21.76 14.71 -3.41
N LEU A 173 21.49 13.58 -2.76
CA LEU A 173 20.23 12.88 -2.97
C LEU A 173 19.17 13.53 -2.06
N THR A 174 18.12 14.07 -2.66
CA THR A 174 16.93 14.54 -1.93
C THR A 174 15.87 13.44 -1.99
N PRO A 175 15.61 12.73 -0.87
CA PRO A 175 14.54 11.74 -0.81
C PRO A 175 13.18 12.42 -0.97
N PHE A 176 12.33 11.93 -1.88
CA PHE A 176 10.97 12.48 -2.09
C PHE A 176 9.87 11.46 -1.81
N THR A 177 10.20 10.18 -1.77
CA THR A 177 9.21 9.13 -1.52
C THR A 177 9.83 7.91 -0.84
N VAL A 178 9.02 7.25 -0.03
CA VAL A 178 9.29 5.94 0.54
C VAL A 178 8.05 5.08 0.40
N PHE A 179 8.23 3.84 -0.02
CA PHE A 179 7.14 2.89 -0.17
C PHE A 179 7.60 1.47 0.18
N LYS A 180 6.65 0.59 0.47
CA LYS A 180 6.93 -0.82 0.65
C LYS A 180 7.11 -1.48 -0.73
N PRO A 181 8.20 -2.23 -1.00
CA PRO A 181 8.36 -2.96 -2.26
C PRO A 181 7.32 -4.08 -2.31
N THR A 182 6.20 -3.77 -2.95
CA THR A 182 5.09 -4.68 -3.16
C THR A 182 4.89 -4.89 -4.64
N TYR A 183 4.43 -6.08 -4.96
CA TYR A 183 4.06 -6.46 -6.31
C TYR A 183 2.55 -6.63 -6.31
N ASP A 184 1.83 -5.59 -6.74
CA ASP A 184 0.40 -5.70 -7.00
C ASP A 184 0.17 -5.83 -8.51
N GLN A 185 0.16 -7.08 -8.96
CA GLN A 185 0.08 -7.42 -10.37
C GLN A 185 -1.25 -6.98 -11.02
N GLU A 186 -2.34 -6.94 -10.26
CA GLU A 186 -3.67 -6.65 -10.79
C GLU A 186 -3.89 -5.16 -11.04
N ASN A 187 -3.46 -4.31 -10.10
CA ASN A 187 -3.61 -2.85 -10.24
C ASN A 187 -2.61 -2.26 -11.26
N VAL A 188 -1.41 -2.81 -11.34
CA VAL A 188 -0.35 -2.28 -12.20
C VAL A 188 -0.50 -2.71 -13.66
N LYS A 189 -0.90 -3.97 -13.94
CA LYS A 189 -1.14 -4.43 -15.32
C LYS A 189 -2.29 -3.67 -15.99
N ARG A 190 -3.37 -3.38 -15.25
CA ARG A 190 -4.53 -2.64 -15.80
C ARG A 190 -4.22 -1.17 -16.09
N ARG A 191 -3.38 -0.52 -15.28
CA ARG A 191 -3.10 0.92 -15.40
C ARG A 191 -1.95 1.28 -16.33
N PHE A 192 -0.97 0.40 -16.51
CA PHE A 192 0.29 0.77 -17.15
C PHE A 192 0.74 -0.18 -18.28
N ASP A 193 -0.09 -1.13 -18.72
CA ASP A 193 0.21 -2.10 -19.80
C ASP A 193 1.64 -2.70 -19.76
N LEU A 194 2.01 -3.28 -18.63
CA LEU A 194 3.33 -3.91 -18.47
C LEU A 194 3.28 -5.38 -18.86
N LYS A 195 3.76 -5.68 -20.07
CA LYS A 195 3.83 -7.06 -20.60
C LYS A 195 4.78 -7.97 -19.81
N HIS A 196 5.84 -7.42 -19.20
CA HIS A 196 6.84 -8.21 -18.47
C HIS A 196 7.35 -7.43 -17.25
N LEU A 197 6.99 -7.89 -16.05
CA LEU A 197 7.55 -7.39 -14.80
C LEU A 197 8.28 -8.54 -14.08
N PRO A 198 9.43 -8.29 -13.43
CA PRO A 198 10.16 -9.34 -12.73
C PRO A 198 9.31 -9.94 -11.60
N PRO A 199 9.29 -11.28 -11.42
CA PRO A 199 8.46 -11.94 -10.41
C PRO A 199 8.80 -11.55 -8.96
N ASN A 200 10.00 -11.03 -8.75
CA ASN A 200 10.52 -10.60 -7.44
C ASN A 200 10.73 -9.07 -7.35
N GLY A 201 10.12 -8.30 -8.26
CA GLY A 201 10.24 -6.85 -8.31
C GLY A 201 9.21 -6.10 -7.48
N PHE A 202 9.32 -4.78 -7.52
CA PHE A 202 8.29 -3.84 -7.08
C PHE A 202 7.79 -3.01 -8.27
N ALA A 203 6.57 -2.53 -8.14
CA ALA A 203 6.02 -1.49 -8.98
C ALA A 203 5.27 -0.50 -8.08
N ALA A 204 5.66 0.77 -8.11
CA ALA A 204 5.10 1.82 -7.28
C ALA A 204 4.62 2.98 -8.14
N SER A 205 3.39 3.43 -7.91
CA SER A 205 2.80 4.61 -8.57
C SER A 205 2.78 5.77 -7.58
N ILE A 206 3.63 6.77 -7.84
CA ILE A 206 3.91 7.88 -6.94
C ILE A 206 3.28 9.14 -7.51
N ASP A 207 2.71 9.95 -6.63
CA ASP A 207 2.20 11.26 -7.02
C ASP A 207 3.34 12.21 -7.42
N SER A 208 3.16 12.94 -8.51
CA SER A 208 4.22 13.78 -9.08
C SER A 208 4.40 15.13 -8.37
N GLU A 209 3.53 15.46 -7.42
CA GLU A 209 3.53 16.77 -6.73
C GLU A 209 4.88 17.13 -6.08
N ASN A 210 5.66 16.13 -5.64
CA ASN A 210 6.94 16.34 -4.95
C ASN A 210 8.18 16.07 -5.81
N ILE A 211 7.99 15.93 -7.12
CA ILE A 211 9.07 15.74 -8.08
C ILE A 211 9.55 17.12 -8.56
N PRO A 212 10.87 17.38 -8.63
CA PRO A 212 11.37 18.65 -9.14
C PRO A 212 10.97 18.83 -10.61
N MET A 213 10.73 20.09 -11.00
CA MET A 213 10.54 20.43 -12.41
C MET A 213 11.88 20.39 -13.16
N GLY A 214 11.89 19.83 -14.37
CA GLY A 214 13.05 19.78 -15.27
C GLY A 214 13.83 18.47 -15.18
N ASP A 215 15.08 18.51 -15.65
CA ASP A 215 15.94 17.32 -15.71
C ASP A 215 16.44 16.93 -14.32
N PHE A 216 16.26 15.66 -13.95
CA PHE A 216 16.80 15.12 -12.71
C PHE A 216 17.15 13.65 -12.83
N ILE A 217 17.98 13.18 -11.90
CA ILE A 217 18.43 11.80 -11.87
C ILE A 217 17.85 11.09 -10.66
N LEU A 218 17.12 10.01 -10.90
CA LEU A 218 16.59 9.14 -9.86
C LEU A 218 17.64 8.15 -9.36
N ARG A 219 17.66 7.98 -8.04
CA ARG A 219 18.45 6.98 -7.30
C ARG A 219 17.60 6.40 -6.18
N ALA A 220 17.93 5.20 -5.74
CA ALA A 220 17.17 4.51 -4.71
C ALA A 220 18.04 3.78 -3.69
N TRP A 221 17.48 3.60 -2.50
CA TRP A 221 18.03 2.81 -1.40
C TRP A 221 17.02 1.71 -1.00
N ALA A 222 17.51 0.48 -0.83
CA ALA A 222 16.77 -0.59 -0.20
C ALA A 222 17.02 -0.54 1.30
N VAL A 223 15.98 -0.54 2.12
CA VAL A 223 16.13 -0.32 3.57
C VAL A 223 15.63 -1.51 4.38
N ASP A 224 16.42 -1.90 5.39
CA ASP A 224 15.98 -2.74 6.51
C ASP A 224 15.63 -1.82 7.67
N LEU A 225 14.34 -1.78 8.02
CA LEU A 225 13.81 -0.94 9.09
C LEU A 225 14.01 -1.54 10.48
N ARG A 226 14.35 -2.84 10.57
CA ARG A 226 14.64 -3.52 11.83
C ARG A 226 16.10 -3.34 12.22
N ALA A 227 16.99 -3.42 11.24
CA ALA A 227 18.42 -3.20 11.43
C ALA A 227 18.83 -1.73 11.29
N GLU A 228 17.92 -0.87 10.82
CA GLU A 228 18.16 0.55 10.49
C GLU A 228 19.33 0.76 9.52
N ARG A 229 19.34 -0.04 8.44
CA ARG A 229 20.41 -0.01 7.43
C ARG A 229 19.83 0.27 6.06
N ALA A 230 20.49 1.17 5.33
CA ALA A 230 20.24 1.41 3.92
C ALA A 230 21.31 0.70 3.07
N PHE A 231 20.86 0.06 2.00
CA PHE A 231 21.69 -0.62 1.02
C PHE A 231 21.51 0.07 -0.32
N PRO A 232 22.61 0.45 -1.00
CA PRO A 232 22.51 1.21 -2.24
C PRO A 232 21.84 0.34 -3.29
N MET A 233 20.90 0.87 -4.07
CA MET A 233 20.38 0.14 -5.23
C MET A 233 21.12 0.58 -6.48
N ALA A 234 21.36 -0.37 -7.38
CA ALA A 234 21.84 -0.05 -8.72
C ALA A 234 20.74 0.64 -9.54
N GLY A 235 21.11 1.17 -10.70
CA GLY A 235 20.17 1.78 -11.62
C GLY A 235 20.10 3.30 -11.47
N VAL A 236 20.16 3.94 -12.62
CA VAL A 236 20.25 5.38 -12.78
C VAL A 236 19.27 5.75 -13.86
N ILE A 237 18.28 6.55 -13.51
CA ILE A 237 17.26 6.95 -14.46
C ILE A 237 17.27 8.46 -14.54
N ALA A 238 17.72 8.97 -15.68
CA ALA A 238 17.55 10.36 -16.03
C ALA A 238 16.09 10.58 -16.44
N MET A 239 15.47 11.57 -15.86
CA MET A 239 14.13 12.05 -16.18
C MET A 239 14.28 13.38 -16.91
N GLN A 240 13.50 13.55 -17.98
CA GLN A 240 13.41 14.73 -18.83
C GLN A 240 11.95 15.19 -18.89
#